data_AF-A0A1Q3L0U3-F1
#
_entry.id   AF-A0A1Q3L0U3-F1
#
_cell.length_a   1.000
_cell.length_b   1.000
_cell.length_c   1.000
_cell.angle_alpha   90.00
_cell.angle_beta   90.00
_cell.angle_gamma   90.00
#
_symmetry.space_group_name_H-M   'P 1'
#
loop_
_entity.id
_entity.type
_entity.pdbx_description
1 polymer ?
#
loop_
_entity_poly.entity_id
_entity_poly.type
_entity_poly.pdbx_seq_one_letter_code
_entity_poly.pdbx_strand_id
1 'polypeptide(L)'
;MKLESILLPGVDAKRPFLIAGPCSAETEEQVMTTAKALAENGVKIMRAGIWKPRTKPGGFEGIGSEGLAWLKKVKQETGMYVSTEVATQKHVYEALKYGVDLLWIGARTTANPFAVQEIAEALQGVDIPVLVKNPVNPDLELWIGALERLSNVGLTKIGAIHRGFSSYDKKIYRNLPQWHIPIELKRRYPDLPIICDPSHIGGKRDLIQPLCQQAMDLAFDGLIIETHCNPEAAWSDASQQVTPARLKEILDSLVIRDKGQSTEDLSDLRRQIDELDNQLLELLAKRMRVSKEIATFKKEHSMTVVQTGRYDEIMNTRVAQAGEMGMDQDFMRTVLEAIHEESVRQQVEILNK
;
A
#
# COMPACT_ATOMS: atom_id res chain seq x y z
N MET A 1 9.79 5.04 16.22
CA MET A 1 10.81 4.16 15.62
C MET A 1 12.01 5.01 15.21
N LYS A 2 13.24 4.56 15.47
CA LYS A 2 14.46 5.22 14.95
C LYS A 2 14.75 4.63 13.56
N LEU A 3 14.68 5.44 12.51
CA LEU A 3 14.82 4.97 11.14
C LEU A 3 16.12 5.47 10.50
N GLU A 4 16.79 4.58 9.79
CA GLU A 4 17.96 4.84 8.94
C GLU A 4 17.61 4.54 7.49
N SER A 5 18.44 5.01 6.56
CA SER A 5 18.20 4.82 5.12
C SER A 5 18.15 3.33 4.75
N ILE A 6 17.13 2.93 4.00
CA ILE A 6 17.01 1.60 3.39
C ILE A 6 17.88 1.45 2.13
N LEU A 7 18.55 2.52 1.68
CA LEU A 7 19.38 2.49 0.48
C LEU A 7 20.64 1.67 0.72
N LEU A 8 20.92 0.76 -0.22
CA LEU A 8 22.16 0.00 -0.26
C LEU A 8 23.29 0.85 -0.85
N PRO A 9 24.57 0.57 -0.51
CA PRO A 9 25.70 1.33 -1.07
C PRO A 9 25.67 1.41 -2.59
N GLY A 10 25.94 2.59 -3.17
CA GLY A 10 25.94 2.76 -4.63
C GLY A 10 24.55 2.75 -5.30
N VAL A 11 23.47 2.69 -4.54
CA VAL A 11 22.11 2.98 -5.04
C VAL A 11 21.83 4.48 -4.90
N ASP A 12 21.53 5.13 -6.02
CA ASP A 12 21.19 6.56 -6.05
C ASP A 12 19.98 6.85 -5.16
N ALA A 13 20.03 7.93 -4.38
CA ALA A 13 18.90 8.43 -3.59
C ALA A 13 17.82 9.13 -4.46
N LYS A 14 17.73 8.79 -5.75
CA LYS A 14 16.78 9.36 -6.70
C LYS A 14 15.46 8.60 -6.65
N ARG A 15 14.34 9.31 -6.81
CA ARG A 15 13.00 8.70 -6.92
C ARG A 15 12.72 8.32 -8.38
N PRO A 16 12.19 7.12 -8.64
CA PRO A 16 11.84 6.08 -7.66
C PRO A 16 13.06 5.22 -7.24
N PHE A 17 13.15 4.90 -5.94
CA PHE A 17 13.92 3.73 -5.51
C PHE A 17 13.29 2.47 -6.13
N LEU A 18 14.06 1.65 -6.85
CA LEU A 18 13.50 0.57 -7.67
C LEU A 18 14.01 -0.80 -7.24
N ILE A 19 13.05 -1.70 -7.02
CA ILE A 19 13.26 -3.14 -6.90
C ILE A 19 12.51 -3.82 -8.05
N ALA A 20 13.18 -4.61 -8.87
CA ALA A 20 12.51 -5.31 -9.99
C ALA A 20 13.01 -6.74 -10.15
N GLY A 21 12.19 -7.62 -10.72
CA GLY A 21 12.57 -9.02 -10.92
C GLY A 21 11.38 -9.95 -10.79
N PRO A 22 11.59 -11.25 -11.00
CA PRO A 22 10.49 -12.17 -11.24
C PRO A 22 9.63 -12.40 -9.99
N CYS A 23 8.38 -12.79 -10.23
CA CYS A 23 7.50 -13.22 -9.16
C CYS A 23 8.15 -14.36 -8.37
N SER A 24 8.52 -15.45 -9.04
CA SER A 24 9.26 -16.57 -8.45
C SER A 24 10.60 -16.77 -9.14
N ALA A 25 11.57 -17.33 -8.42
CA ALA A 25 12.70 -17.98 -9.07
C ALA A 25 12.23 -19.34 -9.61
N GLU A 26 12.23 -19.49 -10.93
CA GLU A 26 11.68 -20.68 -11.61
C GLU A 26 12.79 -21.64 -12.01
N THR A 27 13.78 -21.14 -12.74
CA THR A 27 15.01 -21.85 -13.10
C THR A 27 16.21 -20.89 -13.00
N GLU A 28 17.43 -21.44 -12.89
CA GLU A 28 18.64 -20.62 -12.90
C GLU A 28 18.74 -19.78 -14.18
N GLU A 29 18.45 -20.37 -15.34
CA GLU A 29 18.45 -19.69 -16.64
C GLU A 29 17.46 -18.51 -16.66
N GLN A 30 16.23 -18.71 -16.18
CA GLN A 30 15.20 -17.68 -16.12
C GLN A 30 15.64 -16.52 -15.23
N VAL A 31 16.17 -16.82 -14.04
CA VAL A 31 16.67 -15.83 -13.08
C VAL A 31 17.83 -15.04 -13.69
N MET A 32 18.85 -15.73 -14.21
CA MET A 32 20.04 -15.07 -14.77
C MET A 32 19.73 -14.24 -16.02
N THR A 33 18.86 -14.74 -16.91
CA THR A 33 18.43 -14.00 -18.11
C THR A 33 17.69 -12.73 -17.73
N THR A 34 16.77 -12.81 -16.75
CA THR A 34 16.04 -11.64 -16.26
C THR A 34 16.99 -10.65 -15.59
N ALA A 35 17.94 -11.14 -14.77
CA ALA A 35 18.91 -10.31 -14.06
C ALA A 35 19.81 -9.51 -15.01
N LYS A 36 20.37 -10.16 -16.03
CA LYS A 36 21.25 -9.52 -17.02
C LYS A 36 20.54 -8.39 -17.75
N ALA A 37 19.33 -8.65 -18.25
CA ALA A 37 18.53 -7.63 -18.93
C ALA A 37 18.08 -6.48 -18.00
N LEU A 38 17.85 -6.75 -16.71
CA LEU A 38 17.58 -5.70 -15.71
C LEU A 38 18.81 -4.85 -15.43
N ALA A 39 19.98 -5.48 -15.27
CA ALA A 39 21.25 -4.79 -15.02
C ALA A 39 21.64 -3.88 -16.20
N GLU A 40 21.43 -4.33 -17.45
CA GLU A 40 21.61 -3.54 -18.67
C GLU A 40 20.73 -2.27 -18.68
N ASN A 41 19.53 -2.35 -18.09
CA ASN A 41 18.62 -1.22 -17.91
C ASN A 41 18.93 -0.37 -16.66
N GLY A 42 20.05 -0.61 -16.00
CA GLY A 42 20.50 0.17 -14.84
C GLY A 42 19.81 -0.17 -13.52
N VAL A 43 19.00 -1.23 -13.46
CA VAL A 43 18.38 -1.69 -12.22
C VAL A 43 19.46 -2.23 -11.27
N LYS A 44 19.42 -1.82 -10.00
CA LYS A 44 20.44 -2.18 -9.00
C LYS A 44 20.00 -3.26 -8.02
N ILE A 45 18.70 -3.47 -7.85
CA ILE A 45 18.17 -4.43 -6.87
C ILE A 45 17.21 -5.39 -7.57
N MET A 46 17.60 -6.66 -7.61
CA MET A 46 16.76 -7.72 -8.12
C MET A 46 15.91 -8.32 -7.01
N ARG A 47 14.59 -8.48 -7.23
CA ARG A 47 13.75 -9.33 -6.37
C ARG A 47 13.54 -10.71 -6.99
N ALA A 48 13.45 -11.76 -6.18
CA ALA A 48 12.85 -13.03 -6.60
C ALA A 48 12.20 -13.75 -5.42
N GLY A 49 10.99 -14.28 -5.62
CA GLY A 49 10.34 -15.12 -4.61
C GLY A 49 10.94 -16.52 -4.59
N ILE A 50 11.62 -16.87 -3.50
CA ILE A 50 12.24 -18.19 -3.32
C ILE A 50 11.25 -19.21 -2.73
N TRP A 51 10.46 -18.75 -1.77
CA TRP A 51 9.37 -19.51 -1.16
C TRP A 51 8.04 -18.87 -1.52
N LYS A 52 7.05 -19.66 -1.94
CA LYS A 52 5.72 -19.16 -2.32
C LYS A 52 4.63 -19.69 -1.39
N PRO A 53 3.98 -18.81 -0.60
CA PRO A 53 2.79 -19.21 0.13
C PRO A 53 1.64 -19.41 -0.88
N ARG A 54 1.31 -20.65 -1.23
CA ARG A 54 0.20 -20.95 -2.14
C ARG A 54 -1.10 -21.15 -1.36
N THR A 55 -2.19 -20.58 -1.89
CA THR A 55 -3.52 -20.73 -1.29
C THR A 55 -4.06 -22.14 -1.45
N LYS A 56 -3.72 -22.83 -2.55
CA LYS A 56 -4.05 -24.23 -2.76
C LYS A 56 -2.75 -25.05 -2.84
N PRO A 57 -2.67 -26.20 -2.14
CA PRO A 57 -1.55 -27.12 -2.27
C PRO A 57 -1.47 -27.68 -3.70
N GLY A 58 -0.28 -28.08 -4.14
CA GLY A 58 -0.04 -28.69 -5.46
C GLY A 58 0.24 -27.73 -6.61
N GLY A 59 0.26 -26.42 -6.36
CA GLY A 59 0.88 -25.45 -7.28
C GLY A 59 2.39 -25.33 -7.05
N PHE A 60 3.12 -24.64 -7.92
CA PHE A 60 4.53 -24.32 -7.68
C PHE A 60 4.72 -23.56 -6.35
N GLU A 61 5.44 -24.16 -5.40
CA GLU A 61 5.65 -23.66 -4.03
C GLU A 61 6.92 -22.81 -3.90
N GLY A 62 7.58 -22.53 -5.02
CA GLY A 62 8.92 -21.96 -5.07
C GLY A 62 9.98 -23.05 -5.07
N ILE A 63 11.17 -22.72 -5.58
CA ILE A 63 12.29 -23.66 -5.65
C ILE A 63 12.90 -23.93 -4.26
N GLY A 64 12.55 -23.13 -3.25
CA GLY A 64 13.13 -23.23 -1.92
C GLY A 64 14.60 -22.81 -1.90
N SER A 65 15.31 -23.17 -0.84
CA SER A 65 16.62 -22.60 -0.50
C SER A 65 17.70 -22.80 -1.56
N GLU A 66 17.53 -23.76 -2.47
CA GLU A 66 18.40 -23.96 -3.64
C GLU A 66 18.44 -22.72 -4.55
N GLY A 67 17.33 -22.01 -4.69
CA GLY A 67 17.26 -20.79 -5.50
C GLY A 67 18.07 -19.62 -4.93
N LEU A 68 18.43 -19.65 -3.65
CA LEU A 68 19.32 -18.64 -3.05
C LEU A 68 20.72 -18.70 -3.66
N ALA A 69 21.18 -19.87 -4.11
CA ALA A 69 22.44 -20.00 -4.83
C ALA A 69 22.40 -19.26 -6.17
N TRP A 70 21.24 -19.23 -6.84
CA TRP A 70 21.04 -18.48 -8.08
C TRP A 70 21.08 -16.98 -7.84
N LEU A 71 20.46 -16.48 -6.76
CA LEU A 71 20.55 -15.07 -6.37
C LEU A 71 22.00 -14.68 -6.04
N LYS A 72 22.76 -15.57 -5.39
CA LYS A 72 24.20 -15.35 -5.18
C LYS A 72 24.96 -15.22 -6.50
N LYS A 73 24.66 -16.05 -7.50
CA LYS A 73 25.25 -15.95 -8.85
C LYS A 73 24.85 -14.65 -9.56
N VAL A 74 23.60 -14.20 -9.43
CA VAL A 74 23.15 -12.90 -9.95
C VAL A 74 24.05 -11.78 -9.43
N LYS A 75 24.29 -11.72 -8.11
CA LYS A 75 25.19 -10.72 -7.53
C LYS A 75 26.59 -10.77 -8.15
N GLN A 76 27.14 -11.96 -8.29
CA GLN A 76 28.49 -12.18 -8.81
C GLN A 76 28.64 -11.77 -10.27
N GLU A 77 27.66 -12.07 -11.13
CA GLU A 77 27.75 -11.81 -12.57
C GLU A 77 27.29 -10.42 -12.98
N THR A 78 26.34 -9.82 -12.25
CA THR A 78 25.71 -8.55 -12.64
C THR A 78 26.12 -7.37 -11.76
N GLY A 79 26.66 -7.63 -10.56
CA GLY A 79 26.91 -6.61 -9.55
C GLY A 79 25.63 -6.03 -8.93
N MET A 80 24.45 -6.57 -9.24
CA MET A 80 23.19 -6.18 -8.60
C MET A 80 23.15 -6.68 -7.15
N TYR A 81 22.40 -5.97 -6.33
CA TYR A 81 21.90 -6.49 -5.05
C TYR A 81 20.72 -7.42 -5.27
N VAL A 82 20.48 -8.34 -4.35
CA VAL A 82 19.33 -9.25 -4.41
C VAL A 82 18.44 -9.14 -3.19
N SER A 83 17.15 -9.36 -3.39
CA SER A 83 16.14 -9.37 -2.36
C SER A 83 15.21 -10.57 -2.48
N THR A 84 14.70 -11.04 -1.35
CA THR A 84 13.70 -12.12 -1.32
C THR A 84 12.67 -11.97 -0.19
N GLU A 85 11.55 -12.69 -0.33
CA GLU A 85 10.52 -12.77 0.70
C GLU A 85 10.96 -13.71 1.82
N VAL A 86 10.76 -13.30 3.07
CA VAL A 86 10.87 -14.18 4.24
C VAL A 86 9.51 -14.29 4.94
N ALA A 87 9.19 -15.49 5.41
CA ALA A 87 7.92 -15.79 6.05
C ALA A 87 8.05 -16.61 7.34
N THR A 88 9.26 -17.11 7.63
CA THR A 88 9.58 -17.90 8.82
C THR A 88 11.02 -17.59 9.26
N GLN A 89 11.39 -17.96 10.49
CA GLN A 89 12.77 -17.84 10.97
C GLN A 89 13.77 -18.57 10.08
N LYS A 90 13.41 -19.77 9.59
CA LYS A 90 14.27 -20.55 8.69
C LYS A 90 14.59 -19.78 7.42
N HIS A 91 13.61 -19.10 6.82
CA HIS A 91 13.82 -18.30 5.61
C HIS A 91 14.80 -17.15 5.87
N VAL A 92 14.69 -16.49 7.04
CA VAL A 92 15.64 -15.44 7.46
C VAL A 92 17.05 -16.00 7.54
N TYR A 93 17.26 -17.08 8.29
CA TYR A 93 18.60 -17.67 8.46
C TYR A 93 19.22 -18.11 7.14
N GLU A 94 18.43 -18.71 6.25
CA GLU A 94 18.91 -19.12 4.93
C GLU A 94 19.22 -17.92 4.03
N ALA A 95 18.35 -16.91 3.98
CA ALA A 95 18.60 -15.70 3.20
C ALA A 95 19.89 -14.98 3.65
N LEU A 96 20.10 -14.86 4.97
CA LEU A 96 21.33 -14.28 5.55
C LEU A 96 22.57 -15.13 5.22
N LYS A 97 22.47 -16.47 5.36
CA LYS A 97 23.56 -17.40 5.03
C LYS A 97 24.04 -17.26 3.58
N TYR A 98 23.12 -17.01 2.64
CA TYR A 98 23.45 -16.83 1.23
C TYR A 98 23.78 -15.38 0.85
N GLY A 99 23.73 -14.44 1.79
CA GLY A 99 24.10 -13.04 1.58
C GLY A 99 23.09 -12.27 0.73
N VAL A 100 21.79 -12.49 0.96
CA VAL A 100 20.72 -11.62 0.44
C VAL A 100 20.85 -10.22 1.07
N ASP A 101 20.65 -9.18 0.28
CA ASP A 101 20.96 -7.79 0.67
C ASP A 101 19.76 -7.02 1.25
N LEU A 102 18.54 -7.44 0.91
CA LEU A 102 17.31 -6.83 1.37
C LEU A 102 16.23 -7.90 1.51
N LEU A 103 15.46 -7.85 2.60
CA LEU A 103 14.36 -8.78 2.82
C LEU A 103 13.03 -8.04 2.71
N TRP A 104 11.98 -8.74 2.27
CA TRP A 104 10.63 -8.26 2.51
C TRP A 104 9.76 -9.29 3.21
N ILE A 105 8.80 -8.79 3.99
CA ILE A 105 7.76 -9.59 4.65
C ILE A 105 6.50 -9.49 3.80
N GLY A 106 5.96 -10.66 3.41
CA GLY A 106 4.75 -10.76 2.58
C GLY A 106 3.48 -10.27 3.28
N ALA A 107 2.46 -9.91 2.49
CA ALA A 107 1.19 -9.38 3.02
C ALA A 107 0.45 -10.36 3.95
N ARG A 108 0.54 -11.67 3.68
CA ARG A 108 -0.09 -12.71 4.52
C ARG A 108 0.68 -12.92 5.83
N THR A 109 2.00 -12.86 5.77
CA THR A 109 2.85 -12.93 6.96
C THR A 109 2.62 -11.72 7.87
N THR A 110 2.51 -10.52 7.29
CA THR A 110 2.20 -9.29 8.03
C THR A 110 0.87 -9.37 8.77
N ALA A 111 -0.10 -10.09 8.23
CA ALA A 111 -1.39 -10.31 8.90
C ALA A 111 -1.31 -11.26 10.12
N ASN A 112 -0.16 -11.87 10.39
CA ASN A 112 0.07 -12.75 11.52
C ASN A 112 1.14 -12.17 12.47
N PRO A 113 0.74 -11.53 13.59
CA PRO A 113 1.69 -10.94 14.55
C PRO A 113 2.72 -11.91 15.12
N PHE A 114 2.37 -13.19 15.31
CA PHE A 114 3.32 -14.20 15.81
C PHE A 114 4.41 -14.48 14.78
N ALA A 115 4.05 -14.63 13.50
CA ALA A 115 5.03 -14.86 12.43
C ALA A 115 5.96 -13.65 12.26
N VAL A 116 5.44 -12.43 12.36
CA VAL A 116 6.29 -11.22 12.31
C VAL A 116 7.20 -11.14 13.52
N GLN A 117 6.72 -11.49 14.72
CA GLN A 117 7.54 -11.53 15.94
C GLN A 117 8.70 -12.51 15.80
N GLU A 118 8.44 -13.72 15.33
CA GLU A 118 9.47 -14.73 15.08
C GLU A 118 10.51 -14.26 14.04
N ILE A 119 10.07 -13.62 12.96
CA ILE A 119 10.98 -13.04 11.95
C ILE A 119 11.83 -11.92 12.56
N ALA A 120 11.24 -11.06 13.38
CA ALA A 120 11.95 -9.97 14.05
C ALA A 120 13.05 -10.51 14.97
N GLU A 121 12.74 -11.52 15.80
CA GLU A 121 13.72 -12.16 16.68
C GLU A 121 14.89 -12.79 15.89
N ALA A 122 14.60 -13.45 14.77
CA ALA A 122 15.63 -14.00 13.89
C ALA A 122 16.53 -12.94 13.22
N LEU A 123 16.09 -11.68 13.17
CA LEU A 123 16.83 -10.54 12.61
C LEU A 123 17.55 -9.71 13.68
N GLN A 124 17.41 -10.04 14.96
CA GLN A 124 18.04 -9.28 16.04
C GLN A 124 19.57 -9.21 15.84
N GLY A 125 20.11 -7.98 15.89
CA GLY A 125 21.55 -7.74 15.69
C GLY A 125 22.03 -7.79 14.23
N VAL A 126 21.13 -7.94 13.26
CA VAL A 126 21.45 -7.95 11.83
C VAL A 126 21.24 -6.56 11.23
N ASP A 127 22.26 -6.05 10.53
CA ASP A 127 22.17 -4.77 9.81
C ASP A 127 21.77 -4.98 8.34
N ILE A 128 20.47 -5.15 8.09
CA ILE A 128 19.90 -5.39 6.76
C ILE A 128 18.60 -4.58 6.56
N PRO A 129 18.38 -3.98 5.38
CA PRO A 129 17.08 -3.40 5.05
C PRO A 129 15.95 -4.44 5.04
N VAL A 130 14.85 -4.14 5.73
CA VAL A 130 13.64 -4.97 5.76
C VAL A 130 12.42 -4.16 5.40
N LEU A 131 11.70 -4.61 4.37
CA LEU A 131 10.49 -3.95 3.88
C LEU A 131 9.23 -4.76 4.21
N VAL A 132 8.20 -4.13 4.77
CA VAL A 132 6.98 -4.83 5.20
C VAL A 132 5.81 -4.49 4.28
N LYS A 133 5.27 -5.49 3.58
CA LYS A 133 4.03 -5.32 2.79
C LYS A 133 2.84 -5.07 3.71
N ASN A 134 1.92 -4.18 3.32
CA ASN A 134 0.67 -4.02 4.08
C ASN A 134 -0.07 -5.37 4.23
N PRO A 135 -0.81 -5.57 5.34
CA PRO A 135 -1.61 -6.78 5.52
C PRO A 135 -2.67 -6.90 4.43
N VAL A 136 -3.14 -8.14 4.21
CA VAL A 136 -4.15 -8.41 3.18
C VAL A 136 -5.49 -7.73 3.44
N ASN A 137 -5.80 -7.44 4.70
CA ASN A 137 -6.95 -6.68 5.18
C ASN A 137 -6.56 -5.21 5.43
N PRO A 138 -7.49 -4.25 5.25
CA PRO A 138 -7.22 -2.82 5.41
C PRO A 138 -7.13 -2.40 6.88
N ASP A 139 -6.04 -2.82 7.53
CA ASP A 139 -5.76 -2.56 8.94
C ASP A 139 -4.40 -1.87 9.08
N LEU A 140 -4.46 -0.56 9.35
CA LEU A 140 -3.28 0.27 9.52
C LEU A 140 -2.53 -0.07 10.80
N GLU A 141 -3.23 -0.35 11.90
CA GLU A 141 -2.61 -0.64 13.19
C GLU A 141 -1.85 -1.97 13.14
N LEU A 142 -2.38 -2.96 12.42
CA LEU A 142 -1.68 -4.23 12.17
C LEU A 142 -0.40 -4.02 11.35
N TRP A 143 -0.43 -3.13 10.35
CA TRP A 143 0.76 -2.79 9.57
C TRP A 143 1.82 -2.07 10.42
N ILE A 144 1.40 -1.09 11.24
CA ILE A 144 2.26 -0.37 12.18
C ILE A 144 2.88 -1.35 13.18
N GLY A 145 2.08 -2.23 13.78
CA GLY A 145 2.55 -3.22 14.74
C GLY A 145 3.61 -4.15 14.15
N ALA A 146 3.53 -4.49 12.86
CA ALA A 146 4.56 -5.28 12.19
C ALA A 146 5.88 -4.51 12.04
N LEU A 147 5.83 -3.21 11.70
CA LEU A 147 7.01 -2.34 11.62
C LEU A 147 7.65 -2.14 13.01
N GLU A 148 6.83 -1.92 14.04
CA GLU A 148 7.29 -1.70 15.40
C GLU A 148 7.96 -2.95 15.99
N ARG A 149 7.50 -4.16 15.65
CA ARG A 149 8.17 -5.41 16.06
C ARG A 149 9.61 -5.48 15.56
N LEU A 150 9.84 -5.13 14.30
CA LEU A 150 11.19 -5.04 13.73
C LEU A 150 12.01 -3.94 14.44
N SER A 151 11.41 -2.78 14.69
CA SER A 151 12.10 -1.69 15.39
C SER A 151 12.46 -2.05 16.84
N ASN A 152 11.62 -2.82 17.53
CA ASN A 152 11.81 -3.18 18.94
C ASN A 152 12.96 -4.17 19.16
N VAL A 153 13.29 -5.00 18.16
CA VAL A 153 14.48 -5.86 18.18
C VAL A 153 15.75 -5.14 17.70
N GLY A 154 15.65 -3.82 17.42
CA GLY A 154 16.78 -2.95 17.12
C GLY A 154 17.03 -2.68 15.63
N LEU A 155 16.17 -3.12 14.71
CA LEU A 155 16.33 -2.78 13.29
C LEU A 155 16.03 -1.29 13.06
N THR A 156 16.89 -0.64 12.29
CA THR A 156 16.76 0.78 11.92
C THR A 156 16.42 0.97 10.43
N LYS A 157 16.84 0.04 9.56
CA LYS A 157 16.62 0.11 8.10
C LYS A 157 15.29 -0.53 7.72
N ILE A 158 14.19 0.08 8.14
CA ILE A 158 12.83 -0.45 7.93
C ILE A 158 12.08 0.41 6.91
N GLY A 159 11.34 -0.23 6.00
CA GLY A 159 10.43 0.45 5.08
C GLY A 159 9.11 -0.29 4.89
N ALA A 160 8.17 0.34 4.22
CA ALA A 160 6.83 -0.18 3.97
C ALA A 160 6.59 -0.40 2.48
N ILE A 161 5.88 -1.47 2.12
CA ILE A 161 5.47 -1.76 0.75
C ILE A 161 3.94 -1.73 0.67
N HIS A 162 3.39 -0.77 -0.05
CA HIS A 162 1.97 -0.75 -0.34
C HIS A 162 1.65 -1.60 -1.56
N ARG A 163 0.80 -2.62 -1.39
CA ARG A 163 0.42 -3.61 -2.40
C ARG A 163 -1.10 -3.76 -2.56
N GLY A 164 -1.87 -2.82 -2.00
CA GLY A 164 -3.33 -2.84 -1.97
C GLY A 164 -3.91 -3.89 -1.02
N PHE A 165 -5.23 -3.88 -0.87
CA PHE A 165 -5.97 -4.72 0.07
C PHE A 165 -6.95 -5.63 -0.66
N SER A 166 -7.24 -6.78 -0.04
CA SER A 166 -8.11 -7.78 -0.63
C SER A 166 -9.54 -7.24 -0.72
N SER A 167 -10.22 -7.57 -1.81
CA SER A 167 -11.62 -7.19 -2.06
C SER A 167 -12.42 -8.44 -2.39
N TYR A 168 -13.67 -8.48 -1.92
CA TYR A 168 -14.61 -9.57 -2.25
C TYR A 168 -15.19 -9.42 -3.67
N ASP A 169 -15.32 -8.18 -4.14
CA ASP A 169 -15.89 -7.90 -5.46
C ASP A 169 -14.85 -7.98 -6.58
N LYS A 170 -15.29 -8.48 -7.75
CA LYS A 170 -14.52 -8.41 -9.00
C LYS A 170 -14.43 -6.95 -9.46
N LYS A 171 -13.31 -6.31 -9.14
CA LYS A 171 -13.00 -4.93 -9.57
C LYS A 171 -11.91 -4.94 -10.64
N ILE A 172 -11.62 -3.76 -11.18
CA ILE A 172 -10.52 -3.52 -12.14
C ILE A 172 -9.19 -3.99 -11.55
N TYR A 173 -8.97 -3.71 -10.26
CA TYR A 173 -7.77 -4.09 -9.52
C TYR A 173 -7.90 -5.48 -8.89
N ARG A 174 -6.78 -6.23 -8.86
CA ARG A 174 -6.67 -7.47 -8.08
C ARG A 174 -6.74 -7.20 -6.58
N ASN A 175 -6.12 -6.11 -6.11
CA ASN A 175 -6.20 -5.63 -4.74
C ASN A 175 -6.51 -4.13 -4.77
N LEU A 176 -7.53 -3.70 -4.03
CA LEU A 176 -7.93 -2.30 -3.98
C LEU A 176 -6.78 -1.45 -3.40
N PRO A 177 -6.35 -0.37 -4.08
CA PRO A 177 -5.26 0.45 -3.55
C PRO A 177 -5.58 1.03 -2.17
N GLN A 178 -6.75 1.63 -1.98
CA GLN A 178 -7.10 2.33 -0.73
C GLN A 178 -5.98 3.28 -0.25
N TRP A 179 -5.60 4.20 -1.14
CA TRP A 179 -4.48 5.12 -0.96
C TRP A 179 -4.49 5.92 0.35
N HIS A 180 -5.66 6.14 0.95
CA HIS A 180 -5.78 6.82 2.25
C HIS A 180 -5.01 6.11 3.37
N ILE A 181 -4.87 4.78 3.34
CA ILE A 181 -4.16 4.01 4.38
C ILE A 181 -2.64 4.28 4.37
N PRO A 182 -1.90 4.10 3.26
CA PRO A 182 -0.47 4.44 3.23
C PRO A 182 -0.21 5.94 3.40
N ILE A 183 -1.15 6.82 3.00
CA ILE A 183 -1.06 8.26 3.27
C ILE A 183 -1.12 8.53 4.78
N GLU A 184 -2.07 7.91 5.49
CA GLU A 184 -2.16 8.01 6.94
C GLU A 184 -0.93 7.41 7.65
N LEU A 185 -0.40 6.29 7.15
CA LEU A 185 0.86 5.72 7.64
C LEU A 185 2.01 6.74 7.53
N LYS A 186 2.15 7.40 6.36
CA LYS A 186 3.16 8.43 6.13
C LYS A 186 2.93 9.65 7.03
N ARG A 187 1.68 10.05 7.28
CA ARG A 187 1.34 11.16 8.20
C ARG A 187 1.82 10.88 9.63
N ARG A 188 1.65 9.64 10.11
CA ARG A 188 2.08 9.22 11.45
C ARG A 188 3.59 8.97 11.55
N TYR A 189 4.20 8.50 10.47
CA TYR A 189 5.65 8.24 10.39
C TYR A 189 6.25 8.91 9.14
N PRO A 190 6.49 10.25 9.17
CA PRO A 190 6.93 11.03 8.01
C PRO A 190 8.23 10.52 7.38
N ASP A 191 9.15 10.01 8.21
CA ASP A 191 10.47 9.54 7.78
C ASP A 191 10.46 8.09 7.27
N LEU A 192 9.34 7.36 7.42
CA LEU A 192 9.23 5.97 6.97
C LEU A 192 9.23 5.89 5.44
N PRO A 193 10.19 5.20 4.80
CA PRO A 193 10.16 4.99 3.36
C PRO A 193 8.96 4.12 2.98
N ILE A 194 8.13 4.59 2.05
CA ILE A 194 6.99 3.81 1.53
C ILE A 194 7.14 3.63 0.03
N ILE A 195 7.18 2.38 -0.43
CA ILE A 195 7.25 2.03 -1.86
C ILE A 195 5.95 1.35 -2.32
N CYS A 196 5.64 1.44 -3.60
CA CYS A 196 4.42 0.87 -4.18
C CYS A 196 4.72 -0.42 -4.96
N ASP A 197 3.84 -1.42 -4.83
CA ASP A 197 3.82 -2.67 -5.57
C ASP A 197 2.64 -2.66 -6.56
N PRO A 198 2.82 -2.04 -7.74
CA PRO A 198 1.76 -1.91 -8.74
C PRO A 198 1.37 -3.26 -9.34
N SER A 199 2.30 -4.23 -9.38
CA SER A 199 2.06 -5.56 -9.93
C SER A 199 1.01 -6.33 -9.13
N HIS A 200 1.09 -6.29 -7.80
CA HIS A 200 0.11 -6.96 -6.95
C HIS A 200 -1.18 -6.15 -6.78
N ILE A 201 -1.15 -4.81 -6.83
CA ILE A 201 -2.36 -3.98 -6.85
C ILE A 201 -3.17 -4.26 -8.12
N GLY A 202 -2.57 -4.07 -9.29
CA GLY A 202 -3.24 -4.21 -10.58
C GLY A 202 -3.57 -5.66 -10.91
N GLY A 203 -2.61 -6.56 -10.73
CA GLY A 203 -2.72 -7.96 -11.17
C GLY A 203 -2.76 -8.13 -12.69
N LYS A 204 -2.46 -7.07 -13.45
CA LYS A 204 -2.39 -7.04 -14.91
C LYS A 204 -1.33 -6.05 -15.39
N ARG A 205 -0.68 -6.33 -16.52
CA ARG A 205 0.43 -5.52 -17.07
C ARG A 205 0.01 -4.10 -17.48
N ASP A 206 -1.18 -3.95 -18.06
CA ASP A 206 -1.76 -2.67 -18.50
C ASP A 206 -1.98 -1.69 -17.34
N LEU A 207 -2.21 -2.21 -16.14
CA LEU A 207 -2.40 -1.41 -14.93
C LEU A 207 -1.08 -0.97 -14.26
N ILE A 208 0.07 -1.53 -14.64
CA ILE A 208 1.33 -1.23 -13.95
C ILE A 208 1.74 0.23 -14.11
N GLN A 209 1.80 0.73 -15.35
CA GLN A 209 2.19 2.11 -15.63
C GLN A 209 1.31 3.16 -14.92
N PRO A 210 -0.04 3.12 -15.03
CA PRO A 210 -0.87 4.10 -14.34
C PRO A 210 -0.75 4.01 -12.81
N LEU A 211 -0.57 2.82 -12.24
CA LEU A 211 -0.36 2.66 -10.79
C LEU A 211 1.02 3.17 -10.34
N CYS A 212 2.07 2.99 -11.16
CA CYS A 212 3.37 3.61 -10.92
C CYS A 212 3.24 5.14 -10.87
N GLN A 213 2.56 5.74 -11.86
CA GLN A 213 2.37 7.18 -11.92
C GLN A 213 1.59 7.70 -10.71
N GLN A 214 0.48 7.04 -10.34
CA GLN A 214 -0.29 7.38 -9.14
C GLN A 214 0.57 7.33 -7.87
N ALA A 215 1.43 6.32 -7.71
CA ALA A 215 2.33 6.25 -6.56
C ALA A 215 3.31 7.42 -6.53
N MET A 216 3.87 7.81 -7.68
CA MET A 216 4.79 8.96 -7.76
C MET A 216 4.10 10.27 -7.41
N ASP A 217 2.85 10.45 -7.87
CA ASP A 217 2.00 11.61 -7.62
C ASP A 217 1.61 11.72 -6.14
N LEU A 218 1.42 10.59 -5.47
CA LEU A 218 1.18 10.48 -4.03
C LEU A 218 2.49 10.49 -3.19
N ALA A 219 3.60 10.92 -3.79
CA ALA A 219 4.89 11.12 -3.14
C ALA A 219 5.54 9.84 -2.56
N PHE A 220 5.20 8.64 -3.05
CA PHE A 220 5.86 7.39 -2.66
C PHE A 220 7.35 7.42 -3.02
N ASP A 221 8.17 6.78 -2.19
CA ASP A 221 9.63 6.84 -2.26
C ASP A 221 10.21 5.90 -3.33
N GLY A 222 9.43 4.90 -3.76
CA GLY A 222 9.91 3.90 -4.72
C GLY A 222 8.85 2.95 -5.25
N LEU A 223 9.31 1.97 -6.03
CA LEU A 223 8.51 0.96 -6.71
C LEU A 223 9.14 -0.43 -6.56
N ILE A 224 8.30 -1.45 -6.37
CA ILE A 224 8.67 -2.87 -6.47
C ILE A 224 7.82 -3.53 -7.58
N ILE A 225 8.44 -3.88 -8.71
CA ILE A 225 7.72 -4.30 -9.92
C ILE A 225 8.12 -5.71 -10.33
N GLU A 226 7.13 -6.55 -10.62
CA GLU A 226 7.38 -7.89 -11.15
C GLU A 226 7.82 -7.83 -12.60
N THR A 227 8.98 -8.43 -12.88
CA THR A 227 9.62 -8.41 -14.19
C THR A 227 10.17 -9.78 -14.54
N HIS A 228 9.83 -10.30 -15.72
CA HIS A 228 10.19 -11.64 -16.17
C HIS A 228 10.75 -11.57 -17.59
N CYS A 229 11.75 -12.39 -17.92
CA CYS A 229 12.27 -12.47 -19.29
C CYS A 229 11.23 -12.94 -20.32
N ASN A 230 10.31 -13.82 -19.92
CA ASN A 230 9.18 -14.28 -20.74
C ASN A 230 7.88 -14.37 -19.90
N PRO A 231 7.15 -13.27 -19.70
CA PRO A 231 6.00 -13.25 -18.79
C PRO A 231 4.87 -14.23 -19.09
N GLU A 232 4.69 -14.66 -20.34
CA GLU A 232 3.63 -15.61 -20.72
C GLU A 232 3.90 -17.04 -20.24
N ALA A 233 5.19 -17.40 -20.13
CA ALA A 233 5.63 -18.72 -19.67
C ALA A 233 5.86 -18.80 -18.15
N ALA A 234 5.65 -17.70 -17.42
CA ALA A 234 5.95 -17.66 -15.99
C ALA A 234 5.06 -18.61 -15.18
N TRP A 235 5.65 -19.34 -14.24
CA TRP A 235 4.99 -20.34 -13.39
C TRP A 235 4.11 -19.71 -12.31
N SER A 236 4.22 -18.39 -12.12
CA SER A 236 3.44 -17.61 -11.17
C SER A 236 3.17 -16.22 -11.71
N ASP A 237 1.96 -15.71 -11.44
CA ASP A 237 1.63 -14.29 -11.65
C ASP A 237 1.91 -13.78 -13.08
N ALA A 238 1.81 -14.68 -14.07
CA ALA A 238 2.10 -14.41 -15.48
C ALA A 238 1.43 -13.11 -15.95
N SER A 239 0.14 -12.92 -15.64
CA SER A 239 -0.68 -11.79 -16.10
C SER A 239 -0.18 -10.39 -15.74
N GLN A 240 0.63 -10.24 -14.68
CA GLN A 240 1.13 -8.94 -14.23
C GLN A 240 2.62 -8.71 -14.47
N GLN A 241 3.45 -9.74 -14.69
CA GLN A 241 4.89 -9.48 -14.87
C GLN A 241 5.14 -8.78 -16.20
N VAL A 242 5.98 -7.73 -16.22
CA VAL A 242 6.41 -7.07 -17.48
C VAL A 242 7.76 -7.62 -17.94
N THR A 243 8.17 -7.36 -19.17
CA THR A 243 9.54 -7.64 -19.63
C THR A 243 10.50 -6.56 -19.13
N PRO A 244 11.82 -6.82 -19.04
CA PRO A 244 12.80 -5.79 -18.71
C PRO A 244 12.74 -4.57 -19.64
N ALA A 245 12.53 -4.78 -20.94
CA ALA A 245 12.34 -3.69 -21.91
C ALA A 245 11.09 -2.85 -21.60
N ARG A 246 9.96 -3.51 -21.34
CA ARG A 246 8.72 -2.80 -20.98
C ARG A 246 8.85 -2.07 -19.63
N LEU A 247 9.57 -2.63 -18.67
CA LEU A 247 9.89 -1.93 -17.42
C LEU A 247 10.64 -0.63 -17.71
N LYS A 248 11.66 -0.66 -18.57
CA LYS A 248 12.42 0.53 -18.95
C LYS A 248 11.51 1.61 -19.54
N GLU A 249 10.64 1.24 -20.48
CA GLU A 249 9.66 2.17 -21.09
C GLU A 249 8.73 2.80 -20.04
N ILE A 250 8.26 1.99 -19.07
CA ILE A 250 7.42 2.49 -17.98
C ILE A 250 8.19 3.54 -17.19
N LEU A 251 9.42 3.24 -16.76
CA LEU A 251 10.24 4.15 -15.96
C LEU A 251 10.55 5.45 -16.70
N ASP A 252 10.93 5.37 -17.98
CA ASP A 252 11.22 6.54 -18.82
C ASP A 252 9.98 7.43 -19.00
N SER A 253 8.77 6.87 -18.91
CA SER A 253 7.51 7.60 -19.05
C SER A 253 7.00 8.26 -17.77
N LEU A 254 7.59 7.96 -16.61
CA LEU A 254 7.10 8.48 -15.32
C LEU A 254 7.44 9.95 -15.16
N VAL A 255 6.45 10.74 -14.75
CA VAL A 255 6.65 12.13 -14.35
C VAL A 255 6.87 12.18 -12.84
N ILE A 256 8.11 12.44 -12.42
CA ILE A 256 8.48 12.55 -11.00
C ILE A 256 8.39 14.01 -10.58
N ARG A 257 7.42 14.32 -9.71
CA ARG A 257 7.23 15.67 -9.15
C ARG A 257 7.98 15.81 -7.83
N ASP A 258 8.63 16.96 -7.64
CA ASP A 258 9.36 17.28 -6.41
C ASP A 258 8.42 17.48 -5.23
N LYS A 259 8.87 17.08 -4.04
CA LYS A 259 8.13 17.23 -2.78
C LYS A 259 8.09 18.68 -2.27
N GLY A 260 8.89 19.59 -2.85
CA GLY A 260 9.24 20.88 -2.27
C GLY A 260 9.15 22.08 -3.20
N GLN A 261 8.03 22.25 -3.94
CA GLN A 261 7.73 23.56 -4.51
C GLN A 261 7.22 24.52 -3.44
N SER A 262 7.57 25.81 -3.59
CA SER A 262 6.96 26.91 -2.80
C SER A 262 5.45 26.81 -2.89
N THR A 263 4.77 26.78 -1.74
CA THR A 263 3.30 26.79 -1.67
C THR A 263 2.73 28.20 -1.70
N GLU A 264 3.55 29.23 -1.97
CA GLU A 264 3.10 30.63 -2.01
C GLU A 264 1.92 30.81 -2.98
N ASP A 265 1.97 30.19 -4.16
CA ASP A 265 0.89 30.23 -5.16
C ASP A 265 -0.37 29.45 -4.75
N LEU A 266 -0.29 28.58 -3.72
CA LEU A 266 -1.44 27.84 -3.19
C LEU A 266 -1.99 28.45 -1.90
N SER A 267 -1.32 29.45 -1.32
CA SER A 267 -1.69 30.01 -0.02
C SER A 267 -3.10 30.62 -0.04
N ASP A 268 -3.44 31.36 -1.08
CA ASP A 268 -4.77 31.95 -1.26
C ASP A 268 -5.86 30.90 -1.49
N LEU A 269 -5.56 29.83 -2.25
CA LEU A 269 -6.51 28.74 -2.47
C LEU A 269 -6.73 27.93 -1.18
N ARG A 270 -5.67 27.69 -0.39
CA ARG A 270 -5.78 27.04 0.92
C ARG A 270 -6.58 27.89 1.90
N ARG A 271 -6.36 29.21 1.94
CA ARG A 271 -7.18 30.11 2.76
C ARG A 271 -8.66 30.06 2.36
N GLN A 272 -8.95 30.00 1.05
CA GLN A 272 -10.33 29.82 0.58
C GLN A 272 -10.94 28.48 1.03
N ILE A 273 -10.17 27.38 0.98
CA ILE A 273 -10.60 26.09 1.52
C ILE A 273 -10.85 26.19 3.03
N ASP A 274 -9.94 26.79 3.79
CA ASP A 274 -10.09 26.96 5.23
C ASP A 274 -11.34 27.79 5.58
N GLU A 275 -11.63 28.85 4.83
CA GLU A 275 -12.86 29.65 5.00
C GLU A 275 -14.13 28.83 4.69
N LEU A 276 -14.12 28.03 3.63
CA LEU A 276 -15.24 27.15 3.27
C LEU A 276 -15.43 26.02 4.31
N ASP A 277 -14.35 25.43 4.80
CA ASP A 277 -14.39 24.39 5.83
C ASP A 277 -14.96 24.94 7.15
N ASN A 278 -14.59 26.17 7.52
CA ASN A 278 -15.18 26.84 8.67
C ASN A 278 -16.70 27.07 8.50
N GLN A 279 -17.13 27.50 7.31
CA GLN A 279 -18.56 27.64 7.01
C GLN A 279 -19.30 26.30 7.05
N LEU A 280 -18.68 25.22 6.55
CA LEU A 280 -19.23 23.88 6.61
C LEU A 280 -19.41 23.42 8.07
N LEU A 281 -18.41 23.65 8.94
CA LEU A 281 -18.50 23.35 10.36
C LEU A 281 -19.63 24.11 11.05
N GLU A 282 -19.78 25.41 10.76
CA GLU A 282 -20.89 26.20 11.28
C GLU A 282 -22.27 25.68 10.84
N LEU A 283 -22.41 25.32 9.56
CA LEU A 283 -23.64 24.78 9.00
C LEU A 283 -23.98 23.42 9.60
N LEU A 284 -22.98 22.53 9.77
CA LEU A 284 -23.17 21.25 10.44
C LEU A 284 -23.57 21.45 11.91
N ALA A 285 -22.92 22.37 12.64
CA ALA A 285 -23.28 22.69 14.02
C ALA A 285 -24.71 23.26 14.14
N LYS A 286 -25.13 24.12 13.20
CA LYS A 286 -26.52 24.61 13.11
C LYS A 286 -27.48 23.45 12.83
N ARG A 287 -27.16 22.58 11.88
CA ARG A 287 -27.96 21.39 11.55
C ARG A 287 -28.11 20.44 12.76
N MET A 288 -27.05 20.24 13.53
CA MET A 288 -27.11 19.41 14.75
C MET A 288 -28.00 20.02 15.83
N ARG A 289 -28.01 21.36 15.99
CA ARG A 289 -28.96 22.04 16.89
C ARG A 289 -30.41 21.78 16.50
N VAL A 290 -30.74 21.91 15.21
CA VAL A 290 -32.09 21.59 14.69
C VAL A 290 -32.43 20.12 14.94
N SER A 291 -31.48 19.20 14.76
CA SER A 291 -31.68 17.78 15.08
C SER A 291 -32.03 17.56 16.56
N LYS A 292 -31.41 18.29 17.48
CA LYS A 292 -31.73 18.23 18.92
C LYS A 292 -33.11 18.80 19.23
N GLU A 293 -33.52 19.89 18.60
CA GLU A 293 -34.87 20.45 18.73
C GLU A 293 -35.93 19.46 18.24
N ILE A 294 -35.69 18.79 17.10
CA ILE A 294 -36.54 17.69 16.62
C ILE A 294 -36.61 16.55 17.64
N ALA A 295 -35.50 16.22 18.31
CA ALA A 295 -35.48 15.21 19.37
C ALA A 295 -36.41 15.59 20.54
N THR A 296 -36.29 16.83 21.03
CA THR A 296 -37.13 17.34 22.12
C THR A 296 -38.60 17.29 21.73
N PHE A 297 -38.94 17.77 20.53
CA PHE A 297 -40.31 17.70 20.02
C PHE A 297 -40.82 16.25 19.97
N LYS A 298 -40.03 15.31 19.43
CA LYS A 298 -40.41 13.90 19.37
C LYS A 298 -40.61 13.30 20.76
N LYS A 299 -39.76 13.64 21.73
CA LYS A 299 -39.87 13.20 23.12
C LYS A 299 -41.19 13.67 23.75
N GLU A 300 -41.52 14.95 23.58
CA GLU A 300 -42.77 15.53 24.09
C GLU A 300 -44.02 14.89 23.47
N HIS A 301 -43.91 14.39 22.23
CA HIS A 301 -45.04 13.82 21.48
C HIS A 301 -44.99 12.28 21.38
N SER A 302 -44.14 11.60 22.17
CA SER A 302 -43.98 10.13 22.14
C SER A 302 -43.70 9.54 20.75
N MET A 303 -42.93 10.24 19.92
CA MET A 303 -42.58 9.83 18.56
C MET A 303 -41.24 9.09 18.49
N THR A 304 -41.08 8.22 17.49
CA THR A 304 -39.83 7.49 17.25
C THR A 304 -38.75 8.36 16.59
N VAL A 305 -37.48 8.05 16.84
CA VAL A 305 -36.31 8.78 16.30
C VAL A 305 -36.18 8.60 14.79
N VAL A 306 -36.25 7.36 14.32
CA VAL A 306 -35.96 7.03 12.93
C VAL A 306 -37.23 7.08 12.09
N GLN A 307 -37.18 7.84 11.00
CA GLN A 307 -38.21 7.91 9.98
C GLN A 307 -37.57 7.55 8.63
N THR A 308 -37.70 6.29 8.23
CA THR A 308 -37.03 5.72 7.04
C THR A 308 -37.40 6.46 5.74
N GLY A 309 -38.67 6.83 5.57
CA GLY A 309 -39.10 7.56 4.37
C GLY A 309 -38.42 8.92 4.19
N ARG A 310 -38.13 9.63 5.29
CA ARG A 310 -37.41 10.92 5.23
C ARG A 310 -35.94 10.73 4.90
N TYR A 311 -35.34 9.65 5.40
CA TYR A 311 -33.96 9.29 5.09
C TYR A 311 -33.80 9.00 3.60
N ASP A 312 -34.65 8.14 3.03
CA ASP A 312 -34.61 7.78 1.60
C ASP A 312 -34.83 9.00 0.69
N GLU A 313 -35.76 9.89 1.06
CA GLU A 313 -35.99 11.15 0.34
C GLU A 313 -34.75 12.05 0.33
N ILE A 314 -34.09 12.25 1.48
CA ILE A 314 -32.87 13.05 1.57
C ILE A 314 -31.76 12.43 0.73
N MET A 315 -31.55 11.12 0.85
CA MET A 315 -30.50 10.43 0.11
C MET A 315 -30.71 10.55 -1.40
N ASN A 316 -31.93 10.31 -1.89
CA ASN A 316 -32.20 10.39 -3.33
C ASN A 316 -32.11 11.82 -3.86
N THR A 317 -32.71 12.79 -3.17
CA THR A 317 -32.78 14.18 -3.67
C THR A 317 -31.44 14.91 -3.53
N ARG A 318 -30.73 14.76 -2.41
CA ARG A 318 -29.48 15.50 -2.17
C ARG A 318 -28.29 14.90 -2.91
N VAL A 319 -28.24 13.58 -3.09
CA VAL A 319 -27.20 12.94 -3.92
C VAL A 319 -27.37 13.35 -5.39
N ALA A 320 -28.60 13.36 -5.92
CA ALA A 320 -28.86 13.82 -7.28
C ALA A 320 -28.46 15.29 -7.48
N GLN A 321 -28.86 16.17 -6.56
CA GLN A 321 -28.49 17.58 -6.59
C GLN A 321 -26.96 17.77 -6.54
N ALA A 322 -26.26 16.99 -5.71
CA ALA A 322 -24.80 17.07 -5.65
C ALA A 322 -24.15 16.62 -6.97
N GLY A 323 -24.72 15.62 -7.64
CA GLY A 323 -24.34 15.22 -9.00
C GLY A 323 -24.48 16.35 -10.03
N GLU A 324 -25.58 17.11 -9.98
CA GLU A 324 -25.77 18.30 -10.84
C GLU A 324 -24.74 19.41 -10.55
N MET A 325 -24.25 19.49 -9.32
CA MET A 325 -23.18 20.41 -8.91
C MET A 325 -21.77 19.88 -9.24
N GLY A 326 -21.65 18.74 -9.92
CA GLY A 326 -20.38 18.15 -10.32
C GLY A 326 -19.67 17.33 -9.24
N MET A 327 -20.37 16.96 -8.16
CA MET A 327 -19.83 16.11 -7.10
C MET A 327 -20.07 14.63 -7.42
N ASP A 328 -19.14 13.76 -6.99
CA ASP A 328 -19.32 12.32 -7.07
C ASP A 328 -20.49 11.87 -6.17
N GLN A 329 -21.39 11.06 -6.72
CA GLN A 329 -22.62 10.66 -6.03
C GLN A 329 -22.35 9.68 -4.87
N ASP A 330 -21.38 8.79 -5.02
CA ASP A 330 -21.03 7.82 -3.97
C ASP A 330 -20.36 8.53 -2.79
N PHE A 331 -19.45 9.47 -3.07
CA PHE A 331 -18.88 10.35 -2.05
C PHE A 331 -19.96 11.08 -1.24
N MET A 332 -20.91 11.71 -1.93
CA MET A 332 -21.96 12.48 -1.26
C MET A 332 -22.94 11.63 -0.48
N ARG A 333 -23.20 10.40 -0.94
CA ARG A 333 -23.94 9.41 -0.17
C ARG A 333 -23.24 9.14 1.17
N THR A 334 -21.95 8.81 1.15
CA THR A 334 -21.17 8.55 2.38
C THR A 334 -21.17 9.74 3.34
N VAL A 335 -21.00 10.96 2.84
CA VAL A 335 -21.04 12.18 3.66
C VAL A 335 -22.40 12.36 4.34
N LEU A 336 -23.48 12.24 3.58
CA LEU A 336 -24.84 12.43 4.10
C LEU A 336 -25.23 11.33 5.09
N GLU A 337 -24.80 10.10 4.86
CA GLU A 337 -24.98 8.96 5.76
C GLU A 337 -24.32 9.22 7.11
N ALA A 338 -23.04 9.59 7.14
CA ALA A 338 -22.32 9.91 8.37
C ALA A 338 -22.96 11.08 9.15
N ILE A 339 -23.39 12.13 8.44
CA ILE A 339 -24.11 13.25 9.04
C ILE A 339 -25.45 12.78 9.65
N HIS A 340 -26.17 11.88 8.99
CA HIS A 340 -27.43 11.34 9.49
C HIS A 340 -27.24 10.47 10.73
N GLU A 341 -26.27 9.56 10.72
CA GLU A 341 -25.95 8.70 11.86
C GLU A 341 -25.62 9.52 13.12
N GLU A 342 -24.81 10.56 12.97
CA GLU A 342 -24.51 11.48 14.07
C GLU A 342 -25.77 12.19 14.61
N SER A 343 -26.69 12.54 13.70
CA SER A 343 -27.96 13.19 14.07
C SER A 343 -28.83 12.25 14.90
N VAL A 344 -28.92 10.99 14.50
CA VAL A 344 -29.68 9.94 15.19
C VAL A 344 -29.07 9.69 16.57
N ARG A 345 -27.73 9.58 16.66
CA ARG A 345 -27.02 9.40 17.94
C ARG A 345 -27.37 10.49 18.94
N GLN A 346 -27.30 11.76 18.53
CA GLN A 346 -27.64 12.89 19.41
C GLN A 346 -29.14 12.92 19.79
N GLN A 347 -30.05 12.52 18.88
CA GLN A 347 -31.48 12.43 19.19
C GLN A 347 -31.76 11.36 20.26
N VAL A 348 -31.13 10.18 20.13
CA VAL A 348 -31.24 9.08 21.09
C VAL A 348 -30.72 9.49 22.47
N GLU A 349 -29.60 10.21 22.55
CA GLU A 349 -29.09 10.73 23.82
C GLU A 349 -30.07 11.67 24.55
N ILE A 350 -30.86 12.45 23.81
CA ILE A 350 -31.85 13.37 24.40
C ILE A 350 -33.12 12.64 24.84
N LEU A 351 -33.54 11.62 24.10
CA LEU A 351 -34.70 10.79 24.47
C LEU A 351 -34.44 9.91 25.69
N ASN A 352 -33.20 9.50 25.91
CA ASN A 352 -32.79 8.66 27.04
C ASN A 352 -32.46 9.45 28.32
N LYS A 353 -32.28 10.78 28.22
CA LYS A 353 -32.33 11.71 29.35
C LYS A 353 -33.78 12.03 29.64
#